data_AF-A0A963DW68-F1
#
_entry.id   AF-A0A963DW68-F1
#
_cell.length_a   1.000
_cell.length_b   1.000
_cell.length_c   1.000
_cell.angle_alpha   90.00
_cell.angle_beta   90.00
_cell.angle_gamma   90.00
#
_symmetry.space_group_name_H-M   'P 1'
#
loop_
_entity.id
_entity.type
_entity.pdbx_description
1 polymer ?
#
loop_
_entity_poly.entity_id
_entity_poly.type
_entity_poly.pdbx_seq_one_letter_code
_entity_poly.pdbx_strand_id
1 'polypeptide(L)'
;MSTRFTPALFHHAQKLLSEMLRATSAADRVVADYFRQHRELGQGDRGFVAEAVFSVLRRKRSLAARCAGEQTSRRLLLAALACLQRMNLRELDAVLTAAERHWLAQAKALQLKELPAAVRLDLPDWLYERLVGQLAEQEVEPLALALNQPAPLDLRINPLKTGRQEVLERLHADGLSAEACAYSPLGIRLAGKPALAKHPLFVDGSIEVQDEGSQLLGFLLQPRRGEMVADFCAGAGGKTLLLGALMRSQGRLYAFDVAEQRLARLKPRLARSGLSNVHPVRIDSERDIKIRRLAGKLDRVLIDAPCSGLGTLRRNPYLKWRQTPESIAELGVRQAAILTAAASLVKRGGRLVYATCSLLEEENETVVRAFLTQQPEFAICSAGEILDKQEIAIDCGEQLHLLPHRHGTDAFYAAVMERR
;
A
#
# COMPACT_ATOMS: atom_id res chain seq x y z
N MET A 1 5.93 1.14 -26.09
CA MET A 1 4.99 1.10 -27.24
C MET A 1 3.63 1.57 -26.74
N SER A 2 3.10 2.67 -27.28
CA SER A 2 1.75 3.12 -26.95
C SER A 2 0.74 2.19 -27.65
N THR A 3 -0.07 1.48 -26.88
CA THR A 3 -1.11 0.60 -27.41
C THR A 3 -2.12 1.45 -28.18
N ARG A 4 -2.38 1.11 -29.45
CA ARG A 4 -3.40 1.83 -30.25
C ARG A 4 -4.79 1.53 -29.67
N PHE A 5 -5.56 2.58 -29.38
CA PHE A 5 -6.94 2.44 -28.94
C PHE A 5 -7.79 1.73 -29.99
N THR A 6 -8.62 0.77 -29.55
CA THR A 6 -9.56 0.03 -30.39
C THR A 6 -10.90 -0.18 -29.68
N PRO A 7 -12.00 -0.40 -30.42
CA PRO A 7 -13.28 -0.77 -29.83
C PRO A 7 -13.22 -2.02 -28.93
N ALA A 8 -12.40 -3.01 -29.29
CA ALA A 8 -12.19 -4.20 -28.47
C ALA A 8 -11.60 -3.85 -27.09
N LEU A 9 -10.54 -3.03 -27.05
CA LEU A 9 -9.95 -2.58 -25.79
C LEU A 9 -10.93 -1.78 -24.94
N PHE A 10 -11.75 -0.93 -25.56
CA PHE A 10 -12.82 -0.21 -24.87
C PHE A 10 -13.81 -1.18 -24.22
N HIS A 11 -14.28 -2.20 -24.94
CA HIS A 11 -15.20 -3.19 -24.40
C HIS A 11 -14.61 -4.00 -23.25
N HIS A 12 -13.32 -4.39 -23.34
CA HIS A 12 -12.63 -5.03 -22.22
C HIS A 12 -12.56 -4.13 -20.98
N ALA A 13 -12.18 -2.86 -21.15
CA ALA A 13 -12.16 -1.89 -20.06
C ALA A 13 -13.56 -1.66 -19.47
N GLN A 14 -14.60 -1.57 -20.29
CA GLN A 14 -15.98 -1.40 -19.82
C GLN A 14 -16.45 -2.63 -19.02
N LYS A 15 -16.17 -3.84 -19.51
CA LYS A 15 -16.55 -5.09 -18.84
C LYS A 15 -15.83 -5.22 -17.50
N LEU A 16 -14.50 -5.04 -17.48
CA LEU A 16 -13.72 -5.09 -16.25
C LEU A 16 -14.18 -4.03 -15.24
N LEU A 17 -14.43 -2.78 -15.69
CA LEU A 17 -14.98 -1.74 -14.82
C LEU A 17 -16.33 -2.14 -14.22
N SER A 18 -17.22 -2.71 -15.04
CA SER A 18 -18.53 -3.19 -14.56
C SER A 18 -18.40 -4.29 -13.51
N GLU A 19 -17.46 -5.22 -13.68
CA GLU A 19 -17.17 -6.26 -12.69
C GLU A 19 -16.61 -5.64 -11.40
N MET A 20 -15.66 -4.71 -11.51
CA MET A 20 -15.05 -4.05 -10.36
C MET A 20 -16.04 -3.19 -9.56
N LEU A 21 -16.97 -2.51 -10.21
CA LEU A 21 -18.00 -1.70 -9.54
C LEU A 21 -19.03 -2.56 -8.79
N ARG A 22 -19.21 -3.83 -9.18
CA ARG A 22 -20.15 -4.77 -8.54
C ARG A 22 -19.47 -5.71 -7.54
N ALA A 23 -18.17 -5.94 -7.69
CA ALA A 23 -17.44 -6.91 -6.89
C ALA A 23 -17.42 -6.53 -5.41
N THR A 24 -17.54 -7.54 -4.56
CA THR A 24 -17.27 -7.46 -3.11
C THR A 24 -15.85 -7.95 -2.76
N SER A 25 -15.20 -8.70 -3.66
CA SER A 25 -13.83 -9.24 -3.52
C SER A 25 -12.74 -8.23 -3.89
N ALA A 26 -11.50 -8.38 -3.40
CA ALA A 26 -10.41 -7.41 -3.62
C ALA A 26 -10.15 -7.11 -5.11
N ALA A 27 -9.93 -5.84 -5.47
CA ALA A 27 -9.77 -5.39 -6.86
C ALA A 27 -8.67 -6.13 -7.62
N ASP A 28 -7.50 -6.31 -6.99
CA ASP A 28 -6.36 -6.99 -7.61
C ASP A 28 -6.72 -8.42 -8.03
N ARG A 29 -7.57 -9.09 -7.25
CA ARG A 29 -8.06 -10.43 -7.58
C ARG A 29 -8.98 -10.39 -8.80
N VAL A 30 -9.92 -9.43 -8.85
CA VAL A 30 -10.83 -9.27 -10.00
C VAL A 30 -10.03 -9.02 -11.28
N VAL A 31 -9.07 -8.09 -11.23
CA VAL A 31 -8.21 -7.76 -12.39
C VAL A 31 -7.35 -8.94 -12.81
N ALA A 32 -6.72 -9.63 -11.85
CA ALA A 32 -5.88 -10.80 -12.14
C ALA A 32 -6.70 -11.96 -12.70
N ASP A 33 -7.88 -12.23 -12.16
CA ASP A 33 -8.77 -13.28 -12.65
C ASP A 33 -9.31 -12.94 -14.04
N TYR A 34 -9.68 -11.68 -14.30
CA TYR A 34 -10.09 -11.19 -15.61
C TYR A 34 -9.00 -11.41 -16.67
N PHE A 35 -7.77 -10.95 -16.42
CA PHE A 35 -6.67 -11.15 -17.37
C PHE A 35 -6.19 -12.60 -17.50
N ARG A 36 -6.50 -13.47 -16.54
CA ARG A 36 -6.26 -14.91 -16.66
C ARG A 36 -7.25 -15.57 -17.61
N GLN A 37 -8.49 -15.09 -17.62
CA GLN A 37 -9.56 -15.53 -18.53
C GLN A 37 -9.39 -14.94 -19.94
N HIS A 38 -8.80 -13.76 -20.05
CA HIS A 38 -8.57 -13.03 -21.30
C HIS A 38 -7.10 -13.05 -21.73
N ARG A 39 -6.60 -14.24 -22.12
CA ARG A 39 -5.18 -14.46 -22.47
C ARG A 39 -4.78 -13.81 -23.80
N GLU A 40 -5.75 -13.52 -24.66
CA GLU A 40 -5.60 -12.81 -25.93
C GLU A 40 -5.06 -11.38 -25.76
N LEU A 41 -5.26 -10.77 -24.59
CA LEU A 41 -4.75 -9.43 -24.31
C LEU A 41 -3.24 -9.47 -24.09
N GLY A 42 -2.49 -8.75 -24.93
CA GLY A 42 -1.06 -8.56 -24.78
C GLY A 42 -0.71 -7.68 -23.58
N GLN A 43 0.59 -7.53 -23.28
CA GLN A 43 1.04 -6.71 -22.14
C GLN A 43 0.59 -5.25 -22.26
N GLY A 44 0.69 -4.66 -23.46
CA GLY A 44 0.23 -3.29 -23.72
C GLY A 44 -1.28 -3.13 -23.56
N ASP A 45 -2.07 -4.12 -24.01
CA ASP A 45 -3.53 -4.12 -23.89
C ASP A 45 -3.98 -4.18 -22.45
N ARG A 46 -3.38 -5.09 -21.66
CA ARG A 46 -3.64 -5.20 -20.22
C ARG A 46 -3.27 -3.92 -19.49
N GLY A 47 -2.16 -3.30 -19.87
CA GLY A 47 -1.73 -1.99 -19.37
C GLY A 47 -2.80 -0.92 -19.59
N PHE A 48 -3.25 -0.76 -20.84
CA PHE A 48 -4.31 0.18 -21.20
C PHE A 48 -5.61 -0.08 -20.44
N VAL A 49 -6.10 -1.33 -20.45
CA VAL A 49 -7.35 -1.73 -19.79
C VAL A 49 -7.29 -1.46 -18.29
N ALA A 50 -6.21 -1.86 -17.62
CA ALA A 50 -6.03 -1.61 -16.19
C ALA A 50 -5.95 -0.11 -15.89
N GLU A 51 -5.19 0.66 -16.67
CA GLU A 51 -5.04 2.09 -16.48
C GLU A 51 -6.38 2.84 -16.62
N ALA A 52 -7.16 2.53 -17.65
CA ALA A 52 -8.47 3.14 -17.87
C ALA A 52 -9.43 2.86 -16.71
N VAL A 53 -9.50 1.60 -16.25
CA VAL A 53 -10.36 1.20 -15.13
C VAL A 53 -9.91 1.85 -13.82
N PHE A 54 -8.61 1.83 -13.50
CA PHE A 54 -8.10 2.44 -12.28
C PHE A 54 -8.22 3.97 -12.30
N SER A 55 -8.18 4.61 -13.47
CA SER A 55 -8.45 6.05 -13.61
C SER A 55 -9.87 6.39 -13.19
N VAL A 56 -10.86 5.58 -13.62
CA VAL A 56 -12.25 5.73 -13.18
C VAL A 56 -12.37 5.56 -11.66
N LEU A 57 -11.75 4.52 -11.11
CA LEU A 57 -11.84 4.26 -9.67
C LEU A 57 -11.17 5.34 -8.82
N ARG A 58 -10.05 5.93 -9.30
CA ARG A 58 -9.43 7.09 -8.63
C ARG A 58 -10.34 8.30 -8.66
N ARG A 59 -10.92 8.60 -9.83
CA ARG A 59 -11.66 9.85 -10.09
C ARG A 59 -13.17 9.67 -10.15
N LYS A 60 -13.73 8.71 -9.39
CA LYS A 60 -15.11 8.25 -9.55
C LYS A 60 -16.15 9.35 -9.37
N ARG A 61 -16.02 10.22 -8.36
CA ARG A 61 -17.05 11.22 -8.03
C ARG A 61 -17.02 12.38 -9.01
N SER A 62 -15.84 12.89 -9.35
CA SER A 62 -15.70 13.95 -10.34
C SER A 62 -16.12 13.49 -11.74
N LEU A 63 -15.88 12.22 -12.10
CA LEU A 63 -16.41 11.62 -13.33
C LEU A 63 -17.92 11.39 -13.26
N ALA A 64 -18.46 10.95 -12.13
CA ALA A 64 -19.91 10.79 -11.95
C ALA A 64 -20.66 12.12 -12.10
N ALA A 65 -20.09 13.22 -11.58
CA ALA A 65 -20.63 14.57 -11.79
C ALA A 65 -20.69 14.97 -13.29
N ARG A 66 -19.78 14.44 -14.11
CA ARG A 66 -19.78 14.63 -15.58
C ARG A 66 -20.77 13.74 -16.32
N CYS A 67 -21.36 12.74 -15.67
CA CYS A 67 -22.24 11.75 -16.32
C CYS A 67 -23.69 12.22 -16.54
N ALA A 68 -24.05 13.44 -16.12
CA ALA A 68 -25.41 14.00 -16.27
C ALA A 68 -26.51 13.03 -15.77
N GLY A 69 -26.29 12.43 -14.58
CA GLY A 69 -27.24 11.49 -13.95
C GLY A 69 -27.08 10.02 -14.36
N GLU A 70 -26.49 9.71 -15.52
CA GLU A 70 -26.34 8.33 -16.01
C GLU A 70 -24.97 7.71 -15.66
N GLN A 71 -24.81 7.25 -14.42
CA GLN A 71 -23.52 6.72 -13.90
C GLN A 71 -23.24 5.27 -14.33
N THR A 72 -23.34 4.97 -15.62
CA THR A 72 -23.01 3.65 -16.17
C THR A 72 -21.49 3.45 -16.26
N SER A 73 -21.03 2.18 -16.26
CA SER A 73 -19.60 1.88 -16.50
C SER A 73 -19.10 2.46 -17.83
N ARG A 74 -19.98 2.51 -18.84
CA ARG A 74 -19.69 3.09 -20.15
C ARG A 74 -19.48 4.61 -20.09
N ARG A 75 -20.39 5.37 -19.48
CA ARG A 75 -20.24 6.84 -19.36
C ARG A 75 -19.04 7.21 -18.51
N LEU A 76 -18.83 6.52 -17.39
CA LEU A 76 -17.67 6.74 -16.53
C LEU A 76 -16.36 6.51 -17.30
N LEU A 77 -16.28 5.43 -18.09
CA LEU A 77 -15.10 5.11 -18.89
C LEU A 77 -14.88 6.16 -19.99
N LEU A 78 -15.91 6.53 -20.76
CA LEU A 78 -15.81 7.56 -21.79
C LEU A 78 -15.35 8.91 -21.21
N ALA A 79 -15.93 9.32 -20.08
CA ALA A 79 -15.51 10.53 -19.38
C ALA A 79 -14.04 10.45 -18.93
N ALA A 80 -13.58 9.31 -18.42
CA ALA A 80 -12.19 9.13 -18.01
C ALA A 80 -11.21 9.22 -19.19
N LEU A 81 -11.50 8.50 -20.29
CA LEU A 81 -10.67 8.54 -21.50
C LEU A 81 -10.56 9.97 -22.06
N ALA A 82 -11.66 10.71 -22.10
CA ALA A 82 -11.69 12.05 -22.67
C ALA A 82 -11.14 13.15 -21.74
N CYS A 83 -11.43 13.08 -20.44
CA CYS A 83 -11.12 14.15 -19.48
C CYS A 83 -9.78 13.93 -18.76
N LEU A 84 -9.36 12.68 -18.54
CA LEU A 84 -8.15 12.36 -17.78
C LEU A 84 -7.02 11.91 -18.70
N GLN A 85 -7.31 11.01 -19.65
CA GLN A 85 -6.33 10.54 -20.64
C GLN A 85 -6.25 11.44 -21.88
N ARG A 86 -7.05 12.52 -21.92
CA ARG A 86 -7.04 13.57 -22.95
C ARG A 86 -7.28 13.06 -24.37
N MET A 87 -7.92 11.90 -24.54
CA MET A 87 -8.33 11.43 -25.86
C MET A 87 -9.34 12.41 -26.47
N ASN A 88 -9.12 12.77 -27.73
CA ASN A 88 -10.02 13.65 -28.46
C ASN A 88 -11.22 12.87 -29.03
N LEU A 89 -12.25 13.57 -29.49
CA LEU A 89 -13.48 12.92 -29.98
C LEU A 89 -13.21 12.02 -31.20
N ARG A 90 -12.25 12.37 -32.07
CA ARG A 90 -11.92 11.55 -33.26
C ARG A 90 -11.32 10.21 -32.87
N GLU A 91 -10.49 10.18 -31.83
CA GLU A 91 -9.92 8.93 -31.30
C GLU A 91 -11.01 8.01 -30.71
N LEU A 92 -12.09 8.59 -30.20
CA LEU A 92 -13.21 7.87 -29.59
C LEU A 92 -14.37 7.60 -30.57
N ASP A 93 -14.36 8.16 -31.79
CA ASP A 93 -15.49 8.08 -32.73
C ASP A 93 -15.90 6.63 -33.03
N ALA A 94 -14.95 5.70 -33.07
CA ALA A 94 -15.22 4.28 -33.31
C ALA A 94 -16.05 3.60 -32.20
N VAL A 95 -16.19 4.22 -31.04
CA VAL A 95 -16.98 3.70 -29.92
C VAL A 95 -18.12 4.63 -29.51
N LEU A 96 -18.20 5.86 -30.00
CA LEU A 96 -19.21 6.85 -29.58
C LEU A 96 -20.50 6.72 -30.38
N THR A 97 -21.64 6.81 -29.69
CA THR A 97 -22.92 7.16 -30.33
C THR A 97 -23.05 8.67 -30.54
N ALA A 98 -24.00 9.10 -31.39
CA ALA A 98 -24.25 10.53 -31.62
C ALA A 98 -24.63 11.28 -30.33
N ALA A 99 -25.48 10.66 -29.48
CA ALA A 99 -25.86 11.23 -28.19
C ALA A 99 -24.67 11.33 -27.22
N GLU A 100 -23.83 10.30 -27.15
CA GLU A 100 -22.63 10.32 -26.31
C GLU A 100 -21.62 11.36 -26.80
N ARG A 101 -21.51 11.58 -28.11
CA ARG A 101 -20.62 12.61 -28.67
C ARG A 101 -21.02 14.01 -28.22
N HIS A 102 -22.31 14.31 -28.23
CA HIS A 102 -22.84 15.59 -27.75
C HIS A 102 -22.64 15.74 -26.24
N TRP A 103 -23.01 14.72 -25.47
CA TRP A 103 -22.82 14.71 -24.01
C TRP A 103 -21.35 14.86 -23.62
N LEU A 104 -20.42 14.15 -24.28
CA LEU A 104 -19.00 14.17 -23.92
C LEU A 104 -18.37 15.56 -24.12
N ALA A 105 -18.87 16.36 -25.07
CA ALA A 105 -18.45 17.75 -25.22
C ALA A 105 -18.82 18.60 -24.00
N GLN A 106 -20.06 18.45 -23.50
CA GLN A 106 -20.51 19.12 -22.27
C GLN A 106 -19.77 18.59 -21.04
N ALA A 107 -19.58 17.27 -20.98
CA ALA A 107 -18.84 16.59 -19.91
C ALA A 107 -17.42 17.13 -19.81
N LYS A 108 -16.74 17.51 -20.91
CA LYS A 108 -15.41 18.13 -20.89
C LYS A 108 -15.44 19.59 -20.44
N ALA A 109 -16.52 20.32 -20.69
CA ALA A 109 -16.66 21.74 -20.34
C ALA A 109 -16.85 21.99 -18.83
N LEU A 110 -17.33 20.99 -18.08
CA LEU A 110 -17.55 21.10 -16.64
C LEU A 110 -16.26 21.46 -15.89
N GLN A 111 -16.34 22.52 -15.08
CA GLN A 111 -15.23 23.03 -14.29
C GLN A 111 -15.16 22.33 -12.93
N LEU A 112 -14.04 21.68 -12.62
CA LEU A 112 -13.90 20.95 -11.35
C LEU A 112 -14.04 21.84 -10.11
N LYS A 113 -13.64 23.13 -10.21
CA LYS A 113 -13.73 24.12 -9.13
C LYS A 113 -15.16 24.44 -8.68
N GLU A 114 -16.15 24.16 -9.52
CA GLU A 114 -17.57 24.39 -9.22
C GLU A 114 -18.20 23.23 -8.44
N LEU A 115 -17.49 22.09 -8.34
CA LEU A 115 -17.95 20.93 -7.59
C LEU A 115 -17.62 21.08 -6.10
N PRO A 116 -18.44 20.51 -5.20
CA PRO A 116 -18.11 20.40 -3.78
C PRO A 116 -16.72 19.79 -3.56
N ALA A 117 -15.99 20.24 -2.53
CA ALA A 117 -14.59 19.86 -2.31
C ALA A 117 -14.38 18.33 -2.28
N ALA A 118 -15.21 17.58 -1.54
CA ALA A 118 -15.13 16.12 -1.49
C ALA A 118 -15.36 15.45 -2.87
N VAL A 119 -16.22 16.02 -3.72
CA VAL A 119 -16.45 15.54 -5.10
C VAL A 119 -15.25 15.86 -5.98
N ARG A 120 -14.73 17.09 -5.91
CA ARG A 120 -13.57 17.59 -6.67
C ARG A 120 -12.29 16.80 -6.36
N LEU A 121 -12.11 16.44 -5.09
CA LEU A 121 -10.98 15.66 -4.57
C LEU A 121 -11.22 14.15 -4.64
N ASP A 122 -12.36 13.71 -5.16
CA ASP A 122 -12.70 12.29 -5.33
C ASP A 122 -12.59 11.47 -4.03
N LEU A 123 -13.04 12.04 -2.92
CA LEU A 123 -13.13 11.36 -1.63
C LEU A 123 -14.60 11.09 -1.31
N PRO A 124 -14.95 9.99 -0.63
CA PRO A 124 -16.24 9.87 0.07
C PRO A 124 -16.43 11.05 1.04
N ASP A 125 -17.67 11.49 1.25
CA ASP A 125 -17.97 12.63 2.12
C ASP A 125 -17.44 12.39 3.55
N TRP A 126 -17.73 11.21 4.12
CA TRP A 126 -17.25 10.84 5.45
C TRP A 126 -15.71 10.87 5.56
N LEU A 127 -14.99 10.45 4.52
CA LEU A 127 -13.52 10.42 4.56
C LEU A 127 -12.95 11.84 4.43
N TYR A 128 -13.56 12.68 3.58
CA TYR A 128 -13.20 14.08 3.48
C TYR A 128 -13.41 14.80 4.82
N GLU A 129 -14.55 14.60 5.47
CA GLU A 129 -14.87 15.20 6.77
C GLU A 129 -13.86 14.78 7.85
N ARG A 130 -13.48 13.49 7.90
CA ARG A 130 -12.43 13.00 8.82
C ARG A 130 -11.09 13.68 8.56
N LEU A 131 -10.65 13.73 7.31
CA LEU A 131 -9.37 14.33 6.94
C LEU A 131 -9.31 15.84 7.26
N VAL A 132 -10.40 16.57 7.07
CA VAL A 132 -10.50 17.99 7.45
C VAL A 132 -10.51 18.18 8.97
N GLY A 133 -11.08 17.22 9.72
CA GLY A 133 -11.08 17.27 11.19
C GLY A 133 -9.72 17.00 11.83
N GLN A 134 -8.85 16.22 11.18
CA GLN A 134 -7.56 15.77 11.74
C GLN A 134 -6.33 16.50 11.16
N LEU A 135 -6.42 17.05 9.93
CA LEU A 135 -5.32 17.75 9.27
C LEU A 135 -5.58 19.25 9.19
N ALA A 136 -4.51 20.03 9.11
CA ALA A 136 -4.62 21.44 8.74
C ALA A 136 -5.26 21.58 7.35
N GLU A 137 -6.11 22.59 7.17
CA GLU A 137 -6.93 22.77 5.96
C GLU A 137 -6.08 22.75 4.67
N GLN A 138 -4.92 23.40 4.69
CA GLN A 138 -3.99 23.47 3.56
C GLN A 138 -3.36 22.13 3.16
N GLU A 139 -3.44 21.10 4.00
CA GLU A 139 -2.84 19.77 3.75
C GLU A 139 -3.80 18.79 3.06
N VAL A 140 -5.11 18.99 3.23
CA VAL A 140 -6.12 18.02 2.78
C VAL A 140 -6.15 17.90 1.25
N GLU A 141 -6.15 19.03 0.55
CA GLU A 141 -6.17 19.04 -0.92
C GLU A 141 -4.89 18.44 -1.54
N PRO A 142 -3.66 18.87 -1.16
CA PRO A 142 -2.44 18.24 -1.64
C PRO A 142 -2.39 16.72 -1.38
N LEU A 143 -2.80 16.28 -0.19
CA LEU A 143 -2.89 14.87 0.15
C LEU A 143 -3.86 14.13 -0.78
N ALA A 144 -5.08 14.63 -0.93
CA ALA A 144 -6.10 14.01 -1.76
C ALA A 144 -5.68 13.94 -3.24
N LEU A 145 -5.03 14.99 -3.74
CA LEU A 145 -4.46 15.00 -5.08
C LEU A 145 -3.38 13.93 -5.24
N ALA A 146 -2.46 13.80 -4.27
CA ALA A 146 -1.42 12.79 -4.30
C ALA A 146 -1.97 11.35 -4.19
N LEU A 147 -2.98 11.11 -3.35
CA LEU A 147 -3.68 9.82 -3.23
C LEU A 147 -4.38 9.41 -4.54
N ASN A 148 -4.79 10.39 -5.34
CA ASN A 148 -5.41 10.18 -6.65
C ASN A 148 -4.41 10.03 -7.81
N GLN A 149 -3.10 9.95 -7.52
CA GLN A 149 -2.08 9.62 -8.51
C GLN A 149 -1.62 8.17 -8.39
N PRO A 150 -1.22 7.52 -9.50
CA PRO A 150 -0.58 6.21 -9.43
C PRO A 150 0.70 6.25 -8.57
N ALA A 151 0.92 5.25 -7.73
CA ALA A 151 2.18 5.12 -6.99
C ALA A 151 3.34 4.71 -7.92
N PRO A 152 4.59 5.16 -7.64
CA PRO A 152 5.79 4.63 -8.26
C PRO A 152 6.00 3.16 -7.88
N LEU A 153 6.91 2.51 -8.61
CA LEU A 153 7.35 1.16 -8.29
C LEU A 153 8.65 1.23 -7.47
N ASP A 154 8.52 1.00 -6.17
CA ASP A 154 9.64 0.96 -5.26
C ASP A 154 10.07 -0.49 -5.01
N LEU A 155 11.38 -0.67 -4.97
CA LEU A 155 12.08 -1.90 -4.71
C LEU A 155 12.85 -1.77 -3.41
N ARG A 156 13.09 -2.91 -2.78
CA ARG A 156 14.01 -3.07 -1.67
C ARG A 156 15.09 -4.06 -2.08
N ILE A 157 16.35 -3.66 -1.97
CA ILE A 157 17.46 -4.60 -2.14
C ILE A 157 17.52 -5.61 -0.99
N ASN A 158 18.12 -6.77 -1.25
CA ASN A 158 18.45 -7.76 -0.24
C ASN A 158 19.92 -7.57 0.17
N PRO A 159 20.21 -6.92 1.32
CA PRO A 159 21.57 -6.61 1.73
C PRO A 159 22.40 -7.84 2.13
N LEU A 160 21.82 -9.04 2.13
CA LEU A 160 22.54 -10.31 2.26
C LEU A 160 23.20 -10.77 0.95
N LYS A 161 22.76 -10.24 -0.19
CA LYS A 161 23.18 -10.70 -1.51
C LYS A 161 23.95 -9.66 -2.31
N THR A 162 23.60 -8.38 -2.16
CA THR A 162 24.12 -7.30 -3.01
C THR A 162 24.02 -5.94 -2.33
N GLY A 163 24.78 -4.97 -2.84
CA GLY A 163 24.70 -3.56 -2.46
C GLY A 163 23.70 -2.76 -3.31
N ARG A 164 23.26 -1.60 -2.80
CA ARG A 164 22.28 -0.75 -3.51
C ARG A 164 22.83 -0.22 -4.84
N GLN A 165 24.11 0.15 -4.83
CA GLN A 165 24.80 0.69 -6.01
C GLN A 165 24.94 -0.34 -7.13
N GLU A 166 25.32 -1.58 -6.80
CA GLU A 166 25.42 -2.68 -7.77
C GLU A 166 24.06 -2.97 -8.43
N VAL A 167 22.97 -2.93 -7.65
CA VAL A 167 21.62 -3.12 -8.18
C VAL A 167 21.23 -1.97 -9.11
N LEU A 168 21.52 -0.73 -8.75
CA LEU A 168 21.26 0.44 -9.60
C LEU A 168 22.01 0.31 -10.93
N GLU A 169 23.31 0.04 -10.89
CA GLU A 169 24.15 -0.16 -12.09
C GLU A 169 23.61 -1.26 -12.97
N ARG A 170 23.19 -2.39 -12.37
CA ARG A 170 22.59 -3.49 -13.12
C ARG A 170 21.27 -3.10 -13.77
N LEU A 171 20.37 -2.42 -13.05
CA LEU A 171 19.10 -1.94 -13.60
C LEU A 171 19.33 -0.97 -14.76
N HIS A 172 20.29 -0.05 -14.65
CA HIS A 172 20.66 0.86 -15.73
C HIS A 172 21.22 0.12 -16.95
N ALA A 173 22.09 -0.87 -16.74
CA ALA A 173 22.62 -1.72 -17.82
C ALA A 173 21.52 -2.51 -18.53
N ASP A 174 20.47 -2.91 -17.79
CA ASP A 174 19.28 -3.58 -18.33
C ASP A 174 18.27 -2.57 -18.96
N GLY A 175 18.64 -1.29 -19.08
CA GLY A 175 17.83 -0.24 -19.70
C GLY A 175 16.67 0.28 -18.84
N LEU A 176 16.69 -0.01 -17.54
CA LEU A 176 15.68 0.46 -16.58
C LEU A 176 16.16 1.72 -15.88
N SER A 177 15.38 2.80 -16.01
CA SER A 177 15.63 4.04 -15.27
C SER A 177 15.27 3.82 -13.80
N ALA A 178 16.28 3.88 -12.94
CA ALA A 178 16.20 3.65 -11.51
C ALA A 178 16.94 4.73 -10.74
N GLU A 179 16.49 5.05 -9.53
CA GLU A 179 17.16 5.98 -8.62
C GLU A 179 17.10 5.44 -7.20
N ALA A 180 18.05 5.85 -6.35
CA ALA A 180 17.95 5.56 -4.93
C ALA A 180 16.72 6.25 -4.34
N CYS A 181 16.01 5.56 -3.45
CA CYS A 181 14.95 6.18 -2.67
C CYS A 181 15.53 7.23 -1.69
N ALA A 182 14.70 8.20 -1.29
CA ALA A 182 15.13 9.36 -0.52
C ALA A 182 15.47 9.04 0.94
N TYR A 183 14.74 8.11 1.55
CA TYR A 183 14.78 7.79 2.98
C TYR A 183 15.33 6.39 3.24
N SER A 184 14.79 5.36 2.58
CA SER A 184 15.23 3.99 2.86
C SER A 184 16.63 3.74 2.28
N PRO A 185 17.62 3.32 3.10
CA PRO A 185 18.96 3.02 2.60
C PRO A 185 19.00 1.77 1.71
N LEU A 186 17.92 0.98 1.69
CA LEU A 186 17.76 -0.20 0.84
C LEU A 186 16.81 0.04 -0.34
N GLY A 187 16.20 1.23 -0.42
CA GLY A 187 15.17 1.55 -1.38
C GLY A 187 15.73 1.96 -2.75
N ILE A 188 15.09 1.47 -3.81
CA ILE A 188 15.30 1.91 -5.19
C ILE A 188 13.94 2.21 -5.81
N ARG A 189 13.79 3.36 -6.45
CA ARG A 189 12.59 3.76 -7.20
C ARG A 189 12.82 3.54 -8.69
N LEU A 190 11.89 2.87 -9.34
CA LEU A 190 11.88 2.71 -10.79
C LEU A 190 10.99 3.76 -11.45
N ALA A 191 11.44 4.29 -12.58
CA ALA A 191 10.57 5.02 -13.50
C ALA A 191 9.65 4.02 -14.22
N GLY A 192 8.35 4.31 -14.21
CA GLY A 192 7.35 3.42 -14.79
C GLY A 192 7.14 2.13 -13.99
N LYS A 193 6.62 1.08 -14.66
CA LYS A 193 6.22 -0.19 -14.02
C LYS A 193 6.63 -1.39 -14.89
N PRO A 194 7.94 -1.61 -15.10
CA PRO A 194 8.42 -2.75 -15.89
C PRO A 194 7.99 -4.08 -15.26
N ALA A 195 7.89 -5.13 -16.09
CA ALA A 195 7.56 -6.46 -15.63
C ALA A 195 8.78 -7.12 -14.96
N LEU A 196 8.84 -7.10 -13.63
CA LEU A 196 10.00 -7.60 -12.88
C LEU A 196 9.96 -9.09 -12.56
N ALA A 197 8.83 -9.77 -12.73
CA ALA A 197 8.66 -11.15 -12.28
C ALA A 197 9.69 -12.14 -12.86
N LYS A 198 10.26 -11.83 -14.04
CA LYS A 198 11.30 -12.62 -14.71
C LYS A 198 12.69 -11.97 -14.70
N HIS A 199 12.83 -10.80 -14.09
CA HIS A 199 14.09 -10.09 -14.04
C HIS A 199 15.10 -10.89 -13.19
N PRO A 200 16.36 -11.07 -13.61
CA PRO A 200 17.35 -11.87 -12.88
C PRO A 200 17.44 -11.51 -11.39
N LEU A 201 17.58 -10.21 -11.08
CA LEU A 201 17.62 -9.70 -9.70
C LEU A 201 16.37 -10.04 -8.85
N PHE A 202 15.21 -10.20 -9.47
CA PHE A 202 13.99 -10.57 -8.74
C PHE A 202 13.92 -12.09 -8.53
N VAL A 203 14.28 -12.86 -9.57
CA VAL A 203 14.26 -14.32 -9.55
C VAL A 203 15.26 -14.86 -8.52
N ASP A 204 16.47 -14.30 -8.48
CA ASP A 204 17.51 -14.70 -7.53
C ASP A 204 17.30 -14.11 -6.12
N GLY A 205 16.30 -13.25 -5.91
CA GLY A 205 15.98 -12.65 -4.61
C GLY A 205 16.93 -11.53 -4.16
N SER A 206 17.67 -10.91 -5.08
CA SER A 206 18.46 -9.70 -4.85
C SER A 206 17.60 -8.45 -4.63
N ILE A 207 16.37 -8.43 -5.17
CA ILE A 207 15.38 -7.36 -4.94
C ILE A 207 14.00 -7.93 -4.58
N GLU A 208 13.23 -7.15 -3.84
CA GLU A 208 11.81 -7.37 -3.56
C GLU A 208 11.00 -6.10 -3.88
N VAL A 209 9.75 -6.26 -4.32
CA VAL A 209 8.85 -5.10 -4.50
C VAL A 209 8.29 -4.69 -3.14
N GLN A 210 8.57 -3.46 -2.71
CA GLN A 210 8.09 -2.92 -1.44
C GLN A 210 8.14 -1.39 -1.46
N ASP A 211 7.02 -0.75 -1.08
CA ASP A 211 6.95 0.69 -0.84
C ASP A 211 8.02 1.15 0.15
N GLU A 212 8.67 2.27 -0.14
CA GLU A 212 9.72 2.84 0.70
C GLU A 212 9.27 3.06 2.16
N GLY A 213 8.07 3.58 2.38
CA GLY A 213 7.55 3.81 3.73
C GLY A 213 7.40 2.52 4.53
N SER A 214 7.00 1.43 3.87
CA SER A 214 6.98 0.11 4.50
C SER A 214 8.37 -0.43 4.85
N GLN A 215 9.43 0.04 4.20
CA GLN A 215 10.81 -0.36 4.52
C GLN A 215 11.28 0.30 5.83
N LEU A 216 10.88 1.55 6.08
CA LEU A 216 11.25 2.30 7.29
C LEU A 216 10.82 1.60 8.59
N LEU A 217 9.76 0.81 8.56
CA LEU A 217 9.28 0.05 9.73
C LEU A 217 10.30 -0.95 10.27
N GLY A 218 11.13 -1.55 9.40
CA GLY A 218 12.22 -2.43 9.84
C GLY A 218 13.32 -1.65 10.56
N PHE A 219 13.59 -0.42 10.11
CA PHE A 219 14.57 0.48 10.74
C PHE A 219 14.06 1.06 12.06
N LEU A 220 12.75 1.26 12.23
CA LEU A 220 12.18 1.61 13.53
C LEU A 220 12.31 0.47 14.54
N LEU A 221 12.10 -0.78 14.09
CA LEU A 221 12.18 -1.94 14.97
C LEU A 221 13.63 -2.22 15.44
N GLN A 222 14.63 -1.93 14.60
CA GLN A 222 16.06 -2.20 14.87
C GLN A 222 16.32 -3.62 15.40
N PRO A 223 15.96 -4.68 14.65
CA PRO A 223 16.27 -6.04 15.05
C PRO A 223 17.77 -6.30 14.97
N ARG A 224 18.34 -6.95 15.99
CA ARG A 224 19.77 -7.26 16.07
C ARG A 224 20.03 -8.74 15.80
N ARG A 225 21.28 -9.05 15.47
CA ARG A 225 21.73 -10.43 15.28
C ARG A 225 21.56 -11.23 16.57
N GLY A 226 21.06 -12.46 16.47
CA GLY A 226 20.88 -13.35 17.61
C GLY A 226 19.59 -13.16 18.41
N GLU A 227 18.85 -12.06 18.19
CA GLU A 227 17.59 -11.78 18.90
C GLU A 227 16.44 -12.73 18.49
N MET A 228 15.45 -12.83 19.36
CA MET A 228 14.13 -13.40 19.08
C MET A 228 13.19 -12.27 18.65
N VAL A 229 12.77 -12.31 17.39
CA VAL A 229 11.95 -11.27 16.76
C VAL A 229 10.65 -11.88 16.23
N ALA A 230 9.56 -11.10 16.23
CA ALA A 230 8.34 -11.47 15.52
C ALA A 230 7.84 -10.38 14.58
N ASP A 231 7.34 -10.81 13.43
CA ASP A 231 6.40 -10.10 12.58
C ASP A 231 5.01 -10.71 12.84
N PHE A 232 4.16 -10.01 13.58
CA PHE A 232 2.92 -10.56 14.15
C PHE A 232 1.77 -10.63 13.13
N CYS A 233 1.87 -9.89 12.03
CA CYS A 233 0.90 -9.84 10.93
C CYS A 233 1.64 -9.93 9.59
N ALA A 234 2.41 -11.00 9.43
CA ALA A 234 3.44 -11.11 8.40
C ALA A 234 2.92 -11.04 6.96
N GLY A 235 1.67 -11.44 6.72
CA GLY A 235 1.06 -11.46 5.40
C GLY A 235 1.86 -12.30 4.42
N ALA A 236 2.23 -11.69 3.28
CA ALA A 236 3.11 -12.32 2.29
C ALA A 236 4.61 -12.23 2.65
N GLY A 237 4.95 -11.68 3.83
CA GLY A 237 6.28 -11.67 4.42
C GLY A 237 7.22 -10.60 3.91
N GLY A 238 6.72 -9.50 3.31
CA GLY A 238 7.58 -8.42 2.83
C GLY A 238 8.46 -7.84 3.95
N LYS A 239 7.84 -7.51 5.09
CA LYS A 239 8.52 -6.98 6.28
C LYS A 239 9.35 -8.05 6.98
N THR A 240 8.83 -9.26 7.14
CA THR A 240 9.59 -10.43 7.61
C THR A 240 10.93 -10.59 6.89
N LEU A 241 10.95 -10.53 5.56
CA LEU A 241 12.19 -10.67 4.79
C LEU A 241 13.18 -9.52 5.04
N LEU A 242 12.69 -8.30 5.26
CA LEU A 242 13.54 -7.17 5.67
C LEU A 242 14.14 -7.42 7.04
N LEU A 243 13.31 -7.79 8.04
CA LEU A 243 13.78 -8.05 9.40
C LEU A 243 14.85 -9.15 9.40
N GLY A 244 14.62 -10.26 8.68
CA GLY A 244 15.59 -11.35 8.56
C GLY A 244 16.91 -10.89 7.94
N ALA A 245 16.86 -10.01 6.93
CA ALA A 245 18.04 -9.44 6.30
C ALA A 245 18.82 -8.49 7.24
N LEU A 246 18.12 -7.64 8.00
CA LEU A 246 18.72 -6.78 9.03
C LEU A 246 19.38 -7.59 10.14
N MET A 247 18.76 -8.71 10.53
CA MET A 247 19.31 -9.69 11.48
C MET A 247 20.47 -10.53 10.90
N ARG A 248 20.83 -10.31 9.63
CA ARG A 248 21.85 -11.07 8.89
C ARG A 248 21.61 -12.59 8.91
N SER A 249 20.35 -13.02 8.83
CA SER A 249 19.93 -14.42 8.93
C SER A 249 20.37 -15.13 10.23
N GLN A 250 20.56 -14.39 11.34
CA GLN A 250 20.90 -14.94 12.66
C GLN A 250 19.75 -14.76 13.65
N GLY A 251 19.75 -15.50 14.77
CA GLY A 251 18.67 -15.45 15.76
C GLY A 251 17.44 -16.25 15.35
N ARG A 252 16.26 -15.85 15.84
CA ARG A 252 14.98 -16.48 15.49
C ARG A 252 13.95 -15.43 15.10
N LEU A 253 13.40 -15.53 13.90
CA LEU A 253 12.36 -14.63 13.41
C LEU A 253 11.06 -15.41 13.19
N TYR A 254 10.03 -15.14 13.99
CA TYR A 254 8.70 -15.69 13.80
C TYR A 254 7.88 -14.83 12.86
N ALA A 255 7.21 -15.45 11.89
CA ALA A 255 6.28 -14.79 10.99
C ALA A 255 4.87 -15.35 11.25
N PHE A 256 4.08 -14.62 12.03
CA PHE A 256 2.72 -15.02 12.39
C PHE A 256 1.71 -14.46 11.40
N ASP A 257 0.71 -15.28 11.05
CA ASP A 257 -0.50 -14.82 10.36
C ASP A 257 -1.64 -15.81 10.60
N VAL A 258 -2.88 -15.32 10.52
CA VAL A 258 -4.09 -16.17 10.55
C VAL A 258 -4.41 -16.75 9.17
N ALA A 259 -3.99 -16.10 8.10
CA ALA A 259 -4.28 -16.47 6.73
C ALA A 259 -3.18 -17.38 6.16
N GLU A 260 -3.44 -18.68 6.15
CA GLU A 260 -2.53 -19.68 5.60
C GLU A 260 -2.11 -19.39 4.15
N GLN A 261 -3.05 -18.92 3.32
CA GLN A 261 -2.77 -18.55 1.93
C GLN A 261 -1.77 -17.42 1.79
N ARG A 262 -1.70 -16.49 2.77
CA ARG A 262 -0.71 -15.39 2.75
C ARG A 262 0.66 -15.91 3.14
N LEU A 263 0.76 -16.72 4.20
CA LEU A 263 2.00 -17.38 4.61
C LEU A 263 2.55 -18.33 3.52
N ALA A 264 1.68 -19.02 2.78
CA ALA A 264 2.09 -19.85 1.65
C ALA A 264 2.83 -19.03 0.57
N ARG A 265 2.51 -17.74 0.39
CA ARG A 265 3.23 -16.84 -0.53
C ARG A 265 4.59 -16.40 -0.01
N LEU A 266 4.86 -16.49 1.29
CA LEU A 266 6.19 -16.23 1.85
C LEU A 266 7.17 -17.35 1.48
N LYS A 267 6.75 -18.62 1.45
CA LYS A 267 7.64 -19.77 1.16
C LYS A 267 8.55 -19.59 -0.08
N PRO A 268 8.02 -19.29 -1.29
CA PRO A 268 8.89 -19.10 -2.46
C PRO A 268 9.78 -17.86 -2.36
N ARG A 269 9.34 -16.81 -1.65
CA ARG A 269 10.14 -15.59 -1.42
C ARG A 269 11.28 -15.86 -0.45
N LEU A 270 11.03 -16.68 0.58
CA LEU A 270 12.02 -17.12 1.55
C LEU A 270 13.09 -18.00 0.89
N ALA A 271 12.68 -18.93 0.02
CA ALA A 271 13.61 -19.80 -0.70
C ALA A 271 14.64 -19.01 -1.51
N ARG A 272 14.21 -17.94 -2.21
CA ARG A 272 15.13 -17.08 -2.96
C ARG A 272 15.82 -16.02 -2.09
N SER A 273 15.33 -15.66 -0.91
CA SER A 273 15.97 -14.60 -0.10
C SER A 273 17.30 -15.03 0.52
N GLY A 274 17.53 -16.33 0.68
CA GLY A 274 18.71 -16.88 1.35
C GLY A 274 18.62 -16.86 2.88
N LEU A 275 17.45 -16.55 3.44
CA LEU A 275 17.24 -16.57 4.88
C LEU A 275 16.95 -17.99 5.38
N SER A 276 17.54 -18.34 6.52
CA SER A 276 17.34 -19.62 7.20
C SER A 276 16.76 -19.48 8.62
N ASN A 277 16.70 -18.27 9.17
CA ASN A 277 16.26 -17.98 10.55
C ASN A 277 14.76 -17.67 10.68
N VAL A 278 13.98 -17.85 9.61
CA VAL A 278 12.54 -17.49 9.57
C VAL A 278 11.68 -18.71 9.85
N HIS A 279 10.73 -18.56 10.78
CA HIS A 279 9.76 -19.56 11.17
C HIS A 279 8.34 -19.05 10.86
N PRO A 280 7.77 -19.41 9.68
CA PRO A 280 6.37 -19.12 9.39
C PRO A 280 5.47 -19.95 10.31
N VAL A 281 4.58 -19.29 11.05
CA VAL A 281 3.68 -19.94 12.01
C VAL A 281 2.25 -19.45 11.78
N ARG A 282 1.39 -20.35 11.32
CA ARG A 282 -0.05 -20.10 11.29
C ARG A 282 -0.59 -20.09 12.72
N ILE A 283 -1.30 -19.01 13.07
CA ILE A 283 -2.07 -18.88 14.31
C ILE A 283 -3.56 -18.88 13.99
N ASP A 284 -4.40 -19.37 14.89
CA ASP A 284 -5.85 -19.35 14.65
C ASP A 284 -6.49 -18.00 15.03
N SER A 285 -5.92 -17.33 16.04
CA SER A 285 -6.29 -15.98 16.45
C SER A 285 -5.17 -15.35 17.29
N GLU A 286 -5.35 -14.10 17.70
CA GLU A 286 -4.48 -13.40 18.65
C GLU A 286 -4.44 -14.07 20.05
N ARG A 287 -5.30 -15.06 20.31
CA ARG A 287 -5.36 -15.85 21.56
C ARG A 287 -4.75 -17.24 21.45
N ASP A 288 -4.14 -17.59 20.31
CA ASP A 288 -3.55 -18.92 20.06
C ASP A 288 -2.51 -19.29 21.13
N ILE A 289 -2.51 -20.56 21.56
CA ILE A 289 -1.58 -21.08 22.56
C ILE A 289 -0.11 -20.92 22.18
N LYS A 290 0.21 -20.90 20.87
CA LYS A 290 1.57 -20.67 20.35
C LYS A 290 2.09 -19.27 20.75
N ILE A 291 1.21 -18.27 20.79
CA ILE A 291 1.54 -16.91 21.26
C ILE A 291 1.83 -16.96 22.76
N ARG A 292 0.95 -17.58 23.55
CA ARG A 292 1.11 -17.69 25.01
C ARG A 292 2.43 -18.37 25.42
N ARG A 293 2.87 -19.37 24.66
CA ARG A 293 4.16 -20.06 24.89
C ARG A 293 5.39 -19.15 24.70
N LEU A 294 5.24 -18.03 24.00
CA LEU A 294 6.29 -17.07 23.70
C LEU A 294 6.18 -15.77 24.52
N ALA A 295 5.24 -15.70 25.48
CA ALA A 295 5.05 -14.54 26.34
C ALA A 295 6.35 -14.12 27.03
N GLY A 296 6.69 -12.83 26.93
CA GLY A 296 7.87 -12.21 27.53
C GLY A 296 9.23 -12.70 27.01
N LYS A 297 9.29 -13.37 25.85
CA LYS A 297 10.53 -13.95 25.30
C LYS A 297 11.16 -13.16 24.16
N LEU A 298 10.40 -12.28 23.50
CA LEU A 298 10.84 -11.62 22.28
C LEU A 298 11.51 -10.28 22.57
N ASP A 299 12.68 -10.07 21.97
CA ASP A 299 13.41 -8.80 22.02
C ASP A 299 12.68 -7.71 21.23
N ARG A 300 12.11 -8.08 20.09
CA ARG A 300 11.49 -7.17 19.14
C ARG A 300 10.21 -7.76 18.55
N VAL A 301 9.15 -6.96 18.47
CA VAL A 301 7.89 -7.34 17.83
C VAL A 301 7.43 -6.22 16.91
N LEU A 302 7.16 -6.56 15.66
CA LEU A 302 6.54 -5.68 14.67
C LEU A 302 5.09 -6.11 14.44
N ILE A 303 4.19 -5.13 14.44
CA ILE A 303 2.79 -5.29 14.09
C ILE A 303 2.51 -4.38 12.89
N ASP A 304 2.41 -4.97 11.71
CA ASP A 304 1.79 -4.33 10.54
C ASP A 304 0.31 -4.67 10.55
N ALA A 305 -0.47 -3.91 11.32
CA ALA A 305 -1.81 -4.30 11.69
C ALA A 305 -2.75 -4.34 10.47
N PRO A 306 -3.69 -5.29 10.39
CA PRO A 306 -4.76 -5.22 9.41
C PRO A 306 -5.54 -3.92 9.60
N CYS A 307 -5.58 -3.09 8.57
CA CYS A 307 -6.20 -1.77 8.60
C CYS A 307 -7.04 -1.51 7.34
N SER A 308 -7.61 -0.31 7.27
CA SER A 308 -8.47 0.12 6.17
C SER A 308 -7.73 0.20 4.82
N GLY A 309 -6.41 0.38 4.85
CA GLY A 309 -5.55 0.54 3.69
C GLY A 309 -5.71 1.89 2.98
N LEU A 310 -6.36 2.87 3.62
CA LEU A 310 -6.62 4.21 3.05
C LEU A 310 -5.33 5.01 2.78
N GLY A 311 -4.20 4.64 3.36
CA GLY A 311 -2.89 5.20 3.01
C GLY A 311 -2.33 4.71 1.67
N THR A 312 -2.88 3.61 1.13
CA THR A 312 -2.39 2.96 -0.11
C THR A 312 -3.25 3.25 -1.34
N LEU A 313 -4.11 4.27 -1.31
CA LEU A 313 -5.08 4.56 -2.39
C LEU A 313 -4.44 4.79 -3.77
N ARG A 314 -3.18 5.21 -3.80
CA ARG A 314 -2.39 5.34 -5.03
C ARG A 314 -2.25 4.00 -5.78
N ARG A 315 -2.16 2.91 -5.01
CA ARG A 315 -2.07 1.51 -5.46
C ARG A 315 -3.45 0.88 -5.55
N ASN A 316 -4.29 1.11 -4.54
CA ASN A 316 -5.59 0.46 -4.34
C ASN A 316 -6.74 1.49 -4.25
N PRO A 317 -7.04 2.23 -5.34
CA PRO A 317 -7.96 3.37 -5.28
C PRO A 317 -9.41 3.00 -5.00
N TYR A 318 -9.76 1.71 -5.11
CA TYR A 318 -11.10 1.22 -4.81
C TYR A 318 -11.40 1.18 -3.30
N LEU A 319 -10.37 1.15 -2.43
CA LEU A 319 -10.56 0.96 -0.98
C LEU A 319 -11.40 2.08 -0.36
N LYS A 320 -11.18 3.34 -0.76
CA LYS A 320 -11.98 4.47 -0.27
C LYS A 320 -13.48 4.34 -0.56
N TRP A 321 -13.88 3.58 -1.58
CA TRP A 321 -15.31 3.37 -1.90
C TRP A 321 -15.94 2.18 -1.18
N ARG A 322 -15.12 1.36 -0.50
CA ARG A 322 -15.58 0.17 0.21
C ARG A 322 -15.56 0.31 1.71
N GLN A 323 -14.67 1.14 2.24
CA GLN A 323 -14.64 1.43 3.65
C GLN A 323 -15.86 2.26 4.04
N THR A 324 -16.39 1.98 5.22
CA THR A 324 -17.46 2.74 5.87
C THR A 324 -17.00 3.10 7.29
N PRO A 325 -17.59 4.12 7.93
CA PRO A 325 -17.26 4.47 9.31
C PRO A 325 -17.35 3.26 10.26
N GLU A 326 -18.31 2.37 10.04
CA GLU A 326 -18.50 1.15 10.83
C GLU A 326 -17.33 0.16 10.63
N SER A 327 -16.88 -0.03 9.39
CA SER A 327 -15.74 -0.92 9.12
C SER A 327 -14.44 -0.38 9.73
N ILE A 328 -14.27 0.95 9.81
CA ILE A 328 -13.14 1.56 10.51
C ILE A 328 -13.21 1.27 12.02
N ALA A 329 -14.39 1.40 12.64
CA ALA A 329 -14.57 1.10 14.06
C ALA A 329 -14.29 -0.38 14.39
N GLU A 330 -14.78 -1.31 13.56
CA GLU A 330 -14.49 -2.74 13.69
C GLU A 330 -12.98 -3.05 13.59
N LEU A 331 -12.28 -2.36 12.67
CA LEU A 331 -10.82 -2.49 12.52
C LEU A 331 -10.09 -1.99 13.76
N GLY A 332 -10.49 -0.86 14.35
CA GLY A 332 -9.89 -0.34 15.58
C GLY A 332 -9.98 -1.32 16.76
N VAL A 333 -11.13 -1.97 16.94
CA VAL A 333 -11.30 -3.02 17.97
C VAL A 333 -10.35 -4.20 17.73
N ARG A 334 -10.25 -4.65 16.48
CA ARG A 334 -9.36 -5.76 16.10
C ARG A 334 -7.89 -5.39 16.29
N GLN A 335 -7.50 -4.18 15.92
CA GLN A 335 -6.14 -3.66 16.09
C GLN A 335 -5.74 -3.59 17.56
N ALA A 336 -6.63 -3.13 18.44
CA ALA A 336 -6.38 -3.11 19.88
C ALA A 336 -6.17 -4.53 20.46
N ALA A 337 -6.97 -5.50 20.02
CA ALA A 337 -6.80 -6.90 20.44
C ALA A 337 -5.46 -7.50 19.97
N ILE A 338 -5.10 -7.24 18.70
CA ILE A 338 -3.82 -7.67 18.12
C ILE A 338 -2.64 -7.03 18.86
N LEU A 339 -2.71 -5.72 19.11
CA LEU A 339 -1.66 -4.96 19.79
C LEU A 339 -1.44 -5.50 21.20
N THR A 340 -2.51 -5.76 21.94
CA THR A 340 -2.44 -6.35 23.29
C THR A 340 -1.80 -7.74 23.28
N ALA A 341 -2.20 -8.60 22.34
CA ALA A 341 -1.64 -9.95 22.23
C ALA A 341 -0.15 -9.94 21.86
N ALA A 342 0.23 -9.12 20.87
CA ALA A 342 1.61 -8.98 20.43
C ALA A 342 2.51 -8.36 21.51
N ALA A 343 2.01 -7.38 22.27
CA ALA A 343 2.71 -6.78 23.40
C ALA A 343 3.08 -7.82 24.49
N SER A 344 2.23 -8.83 24.71
CA SER A 344 2.50 -9.90 25.68
C SER A 344 3.76 -10.71 25.37
N LEU A 345 4.21 -10.74 24.12
CA LEU A 345 5.42 -11.42 23.67
C LEU A 345 6.70 -10.68 24.05
N VAL A 346 6.61 -9.36 24.24
CA VAL A 346 7.76 -8.48 24.40
C VAL A 346 8.36 -8.65 25.79
N LYS A 347 9.65 -8.96 25.87
CA LYS A 347 10.39 -9.03 27.14
C LYS A 347 10.59 -7.63 27.74
N ARG A 348 10.99 -7.54 29.01
CA ARG A 348 11.44 -6.26 29.60
C ARG A 348 12.70 -5.74 28.88
N GLY A 349 12.73 -4.46 28.56
CA GLY A 349 13.69 -3.81 27.66
C GLY A 349 13.48 -4.13 26.18
N GLY A 350 12.44 -4.90 25.82
CA GLY A 350 12.10 -5.24 24.45
C GLY A 350 11.31 -4.12 23.77
N ARG A 351 11.36 -4.08 22.43
CA ARG A 351 10.69 -3.05 21.62
C ARG A 351 9.53 -3.61 20.82
N LEU A 352 8.47 -2.81 20.76
CA LEU A 352 7.26 -3.05 20.00
C LEU A 352 7.10 -1.93 18.99
N VAL A 353 6.85 -2.27 17.73
CA VAL A 353 6.47 -1.29 16.70
C VAL A 353 5.07 -1.62 16.23
N TYR A 354 4.13 -0.71 16.46
CA TYR A 354 2.80 -0.76 15.88
C TYR A 354 2.77 0.12 14.64
N ALA A 355 2.25 -0.40 13.53
CA ALA A 355 2.17 0.32 12.27
C ALA A 355 0.90 -0.03 11.50
N THR A 356 0.42 0.92 10.71
CA THR A 356 -0.67 0.72 9.76
C THR A 356 -0.37 1.46 8.45
N CYS A 357 -1.06 1.08 7.38
CA CYS A 357 -1.17 1.89 6.16
C CYS A 357 -2.53 2.63 6.11
N SER A 358 -2.97 3.20 7.24
CA SER A 358 -4.14 4.06 7.35
C SER A 358 -3.75 5.53 7.50
N LEU A 359 -4.65 6.41 7.08
CA LEU A 359 -4.58 7.85 7.30
C LEU A 359 -5.30 8.27 8.58
N LEU A 360 -6.13 7.40 9.17
CA LEU A 360 -7.12 7.78 10.17
C LEU A 360 -6.58 7.61 11.60
N GLU A 361 -6.79 8.63 12.43
CA GLU A 361 -6.38 8.60 13.85
C GLU A 361 -7.05 7.46 14.63
N GLU A 362 -8.26 7.06 14.23
CA GLU A 362 -9.02 5.96 14.84
C GLU A 362 -8.29 4.60 14.74
N GLU A 363 -7.45 4.41 13.72
CA GLU A 363 -6.65 3.20 13.53
C GLU A 363 -5.19 3.37 14.01
N ASN A 364 -4.81 4.60 14.34
CA ASN A 364 -3.43 5.02 14.59
C ASN A 364 -3.26 5.49 16.04
N GLU A 365 -3.22 6.79 16.28
CA GLU A 365 -2.97 7.41 17.57
C GLU A 365 -4.00 7.01 18.63
N THR A 366 -5.27 6.84 18.25
CA THR A 366 -6.33 6.43 19.18
C THR A 366 -6.04 5.04 19.74
N VAL A 367 -5.64 4.09 18.88
CA VAL A 367 -5.29 2.71 19.29
C VAL A 367 -4.07 2.72 20.21
N VAL A 368 -3.03 3.46 19.84
CA VAL A 368 -1.78 3.54 20.61
C VAL A 368 -2.00 4.19 21.97
N ARG A 369 -2.77 5.30 22.04
CA ARG A 369 -3.06 6.01 23.29
C ARG A 369 -3.86 5.14 24.26
N ALA A 370 -4.89 4.45 23.76
CA ALA A 370 -5.68 3.51 24.55
C ALA A 370 -4.82 2.37 25.08
N PHE A 371 -3.92 1.81 24.25
CA PHE A 371 -2.99 0.77 24.66
C PHE A 371 -2.04 1.25 25.77
N LEU A 372 -1.40 2.42 25.63
CA LEU A 372 -0.48 2.96 26.62
C LEU A 372 -1.16 3.27 27.96
N THR A 373 -2.45 3.62 27.95
CA THR A 373 -3.24 3.79 29.18
C THR A 373 -3.50 2.45 29.86
N GLN A 374 -3.70 1.37 29.10
CA GLN A 374 -3.98 0.03 29.62
C GLN A 374 -2.73 -0.78 29.99
N GLN A 375 -1.57 -0.44 29.42
CA GLN A 375 -0.30 -1.17 29.58
C GLN A 375 0.80 -0.19 30.03
N PRO A 376 0.76 0.28 31.29
CA PRO A 376 1.65 1.33 31.78
C PRO A 376 3.13 0.92 31.83
N GLU A 377 3.45 -0.37 31.67
CA GLU A 377 4.83 -0.81 31.51
C GLU A 377 5.43 -0.46 30.13
N PHE A 378 4.62 -0.07 29.15
CA PHE A 378 5.10 0.40 27.86
C PHE A 378 5.20 1.92 27.83
N ALA A 379 6.24 2.43 27.16
CA ALA A 379 6.39 3.85 26.92
C ALA A 379 6.76 4.11 25.45
N ILE A 380 6.30 5.25 24.93
CA ILE A 380 6.65 5.71 23.58
C ILE A 380 8.16 5.98 23.49
N CYS A 381 8.73 5.69 22.32
CA CYS A 381 10.10 6.04 21.97
C CYS A 381 10.07 6.93 20.73
N SER A 382 10.97 7.92 20.67
CA SER A 382 11.03 8.83 19.54
C SER A 382 11.40 8.12 18.24
N ALA A 383 10.48 8.11 17.27
CA ALA A 383 10.71 7.57 15.94
C ALA A 383 11.82 8.35 15.22
N GLY A 384 11.81 9.68 15.32
CA GLY A 384 12.84 10.56 14.75
C GLY A 384 14.24 10.20 15.27
N GLU A 385 14.42 10.14 16.59
CA GLU A 385 15.74 9.80 17.16
C GLU A 385 16.23 8.40 16.75
N ILE A 386 15.32 7.44 16.57
CA ILE A 386 15.67 6.08 16.16
C ILE A 386 16.15 6.05 14.70
N LEU A 387 15.52 6.82 13.82
CA LEU A 387 15.87 6.92 12.41
C LEU A 387 17.13 7.78 12.21
N ASP A 388 17.25 8.89 12.93
CA ASP A 388 18.43 9.78 12.90
C ASP A 388 19.71 9.05 13.31
N LYS A 389 19.65 8.20 14.35
CA LYS A 389 20.78 7.34 14.77
C LYS A 389 21.22 6.33 13.70
N GLN A 390 20.42 6.14 12.66
CA GLN A 390 20.71 5.29 11.50
C GLN A 390 20.95 6.12 10.23
N GLU A 391 21.13 7.44 10.36
CA GLU A 391 21.36 8.38 9.25
C GLU A 391 20.21 8.42 8.24
N ILE A 392 18.98 8.11 8.69
CA ILE A 392 17.77 8.18 7.86
C ILE A 392 17.12 9.55 8.11
N ALA A 393 17.45 10.51 7.24
CA ALA A 393 16.97 11.89 7.34
C ALA A 393 15.49 11.99 6.92
N ILE A 394 14.60 11.93 7.91
CA ILE A 394 13.16 12.17 7.73
C ILE A 394 12.60 12.95 8.91
N ASP A 395 11.91 14.05 8.62
CA ASP A 395 11.31 14.89 9.65
C ASP A 395 10.14 14.16 10.31
N CYS A 396 10.39 13.60 11.49
CA CYS A 396 9.36 12.99 12.33
C CYS A 396 9.72 13.13 13.81
N GLY A 397 8.69 13.22 14.64
CA GLY A 397 8.83 13.37 16.09
C GLY A 397 8.74 12.02 16.81
N GLU A 398 7.86 11.96 17.82
CA GLU A 398 7.62 10.74 18.59
C GLU A 398 7.09 9.58 17.73
N GLN A 399 6.27 9.91 16.73
CA GLN A 399 5.60 8.95 15.87
C GLN A 399 5.87 9.30 14.40
N LEU A 400 5.89 8.27 13.56
CA LEU A 400 6.12 8.41 12.13
C LEU A 400 4.79 8.58 11.39
N HIS A 401 4.65 9.70 10.68
CA HIS A 401 3.55 9.97 9.76
C HIS A 401 4.08 10.18 8.35
N LEU A 402 3.93 9.16 7.50
CA LEU A 402 4.21 9.29 6.08
C LEU A 402 2.94 9.70 5.35
N LEU A 403 3.08 10.70 4.50
CA LEU A 403 2.04 11.25 3.65
C LEU A 403 2.57 11.37 2.22
N PRO A 404 1.83 10.90 1.20
CA PRO A 404 2.32 10.88 -0.18
C PRO A 404 2.73 12.23 -0.75
N HIS A 405 2.03 13.32 -0.40
CA HIS A 405 2.34 14.66 -0.91
C HIS A 405 3.58 15.28 -0.27
N ARG A 406 3.99 14.81 0.91
CA ARG A 406 5.20 15.28 1.60
C ARG A 406 6.42 14.40 1.30
N HIS A 407 6.22 13.08 1.29
CA HIS A 407 7.30 12.10 1.30
C HIS A 407 7.41 11.29 0.00
N GLY A 408 6.42 11.36 -0.89
CA GLY A 408 6.41 10.57 -2.13
C GLY A 408 6.17 9.06 -1.93
N THR A 409 6.02 8.58 -0.71
CA THR A 409 5.67 7.18 -0.36
C THR A 409 4.16 6.94 -0.37
N ASP A 410 3.70 5.72 -0.05
CA ASP A 410 2.33 5.55 0.47
C ASP A 410 2.20 6.20 1.85
N ALA A 411 0.96 6.41 2.30
CA ALA A 411 0.73 6.89 3.66
C ALA A 411 0.87 5.75 4.68
N PHE A 412 1.62 5.99 5.74
CA PHE A 412 1.90 5.04 6.80
C PHE A 412 1.94 5.76 8.15
N TYR A 413 1.50 5.03 9.17
CA TYR A 413 1.67 5.38 10.57
C TYR A 413 2.59 4.37 11.24
N ALA A 414 3.45 4.84 12.15
CA ALA A 414 4.10 3.95 13.10
C ALA A 414 4.38 4.60 14.46
N ALA A 415 4.16 3.82 15.51
CA ALA A 415 4.54 4.14 16.88
C ALA A 415 5.53 3.11 17.42
N VAL A 416 6.64 3.59 17.97
CA VAL A 416 7.64 2.75 18.63
C VAL A 416 7.42 2.81 20.13
N MET A 417 7.38 1.66 20.77
CA MET A 417 7.22 1.53 22.21
C MET A 417 8.25 0.57 22.79
N GLU A 418 8.68 0.81 24.02
CA GLU A 418 9.59 -0.07 24.75
C GLU A 418 8.95 -0.50 26.07
N ARG A 419 9.11 -1.79 26.42
CA ARG A 419 8.62 -2.35 27.67
C ARG A 419 9.66 -2.11 28.78
N ARG A 420 9.27 -1.45 29.86
CA ARG A 420 10.13 -1.09 31.00
C ARG A 420 10.34 -2.24 32.01
#